data_AF-A0A8C7P197-F1
#
_entry.id   AF-A0A8C7P197-F1
#
_cell.length_a   1.000
_cell.length_b   1.000
_cell.length_c   1.000
_cell.angle_alpha   90.00
_cell.angle_beta   90.00
_cell.angle_gamma   90.00
#
_symmetry.space_group_name_H-M   'P 1'
#
loop_
_entity.id
_entity.type
_entity.pdbx_description
1 polymer ?
#
loop_
_entity_poly.entity_id
_entity_poly.type
_entity_poly.pdbx_seq_one_letter_code
_entity_poly.pdbx_strand_id
1 'polypeptide(L)'
;IGKIGLHKSHPEDHREYVMFHGCSKEGAELIKRDGFKPSSADRMLGAGVYVSRDIRKAFIRYPLNTPLMTIPDSDRMVLKVKVDVGRVKVIKRQRHPMQKTWHTEHGFDTAWVPPNVGMVPSNQEEDCVYDPKRIKVLAMLKVPNLKK
;
A
#
# COMPACT_ATOMS: atom_id res chain seq x y z
N ILE A 1 -14.98 7.90 -22.79
CA ILE A 1 -14.87 8.45 -21.41
C ILE A 1 -15.03 7.27 -20.45
N GLY A 2 -13.92 6.58 -20.13
CA GLY A 2 -13.95 5.37 -19.31
C GLY A 2 -14.09 5.73 -17.84
N LYS A 3 -15.12 5.21 -17.17
CA LYS A 3 -15.34 5.38 -15.74
C LYS A 3 -14.10 4.89 -14.98
N ILE A 4 -13.35 5.81 -14.37
CA ILE A 4 -12.36 5.49 -13.33
C ILE A 4 -13.17 5.05 -12.11
N GLY A 5 -13.47 3.75 -12.04
CA GLY A 5 -14.27 3.17 -10.98
C GLY A 5 -13.59 3.38 -9.62
N LEU A 6 -14.20 4.20 -8.77
CA LEU A 6 -14.00 4.22 -7.32
C LEU A 6 -14.49 2.88 -6.72
N HIS A 7 -13.82 1.77 -7.00
CA HIS A 7 -14.17 0.50 -6.35
C HIS A 7 -13.43 0.39 -5.02
N LYS A 8 -14.06 0.91 -3.96
CA LYS A 8 -13.70 0.68 -2.55
C LYS A 8 -14.24 -0.67 -2.04
N SER A 9 -14.43 -1.65 -2.93
CA SER A 9 -14.92 -2.97 -2.58
C SER A 9 -13.80 -3.83 -2.00
N HIS A 10 -14.18 -4.83 -1.22
CA HIS A 10 -13.28 -5.90 -0.79
C HIS A 10 -12.48 -6.44 -2.00
N PRO A 11 -11.14 -6.52 -1.93
CA PRO A 11 -10.37 -7.18 -2.96
C PRO A 11 -10.72 -8.67 -2.97
N GLU A 12 -11.13 -9.17 -4.14
CA GLU A 12 -11.33 -10.60 -4.38
C GLU A 12 -9.98 -11.33 -4.35
N ASP A 13 -10.00 -12.54 -3.80
CA ASP A 13 -8.85 -13.46 -3.81
C ASP A 13 -8.38 -13.77 -5.23
N HIS A 14 -7.07 -14.01 -5.37
CA HIS A 14 -6.40 -14.43 -6.60
C HIS A 14 -6.60 -13.48 -7.79
N ARG A 15 -6.81 -12.20 -7.50
CA ARG A 15 -6.86 -11.13 -8.50
C ARG A 15 -5.60 -10.31 -8.53
N GLU A 16 -5.43 -9.59 -9.64
CA GLU A 16 -4.43 -8.54 -9.75
C GLU A 16 -5.09 -7.16 -9.74
N TYR A 17 -4.48 -6.22 -9.01
CA TYR A 17 -4.95 -4.83 -8.96
C TYR A 17 -3.82 -3.86 -9.29
N VAL A 18 -4.20 -2.71 -9.83
CA VAL A 18 -3.31 -1.55 -9.89
C VAL A 18 -3.40 -0.81 -8.56
N MET A 19 -2.25 -0.62 -7.91
CA MET A 19 -2.13 0.04 -6.61
C MET A 19 -1.00 1.07 -6.63
N PHE A 20 -0.83 1.78 -5.52
CA PHE A 20 0.08 2.90 -5.38
C PHE A 20 0.88 2.84 -4.08
N HIS A 21 2.17 3.15 -4.18
CA HIS A 21 3.10 3.26 -3.06
C HIS A 21 3.85 4.58 -3.16
N GLY A 22 3.65 5.49 -2.22
CA GLY A 22 4.48 6.69 -2.11
C GLY A 22 5.77 6.42 -1.34
N CYS A 23 6.85 7.00 -1.83
CA CYS A 23 8.20 6.88 -1.30
C CYS A 23 9.01 8.14 -1.63
N SER A 24 10.25 8.24 -1.15
CA SER A 24 11.18 9.28 -1.63
C SER A 24 11.69 8.92 -3.02
N LYS A 25 12.30 9.88 -3.71
CA LYS A 25 12.94 9.65 -5.00
C LYS A 25 14.04 8.59 -4.91
N GLU A 26 14.86 8.64 -3.85
CA GLU A 26 15.91 7.64 -3.59
C GLU A 26 15.29 6.27 -3.34
N GLY A 27 14.21 6.22 -2.55
CA GLY A 27 13.46 4.98 -2.32
C GLY A 27 12.90 4.38 -3.60
N ALA A 28 12.37 5.21 -4.51
CA ALA A 28 11.88 4.76 -5.81
C ALA A 28 12.99 4.14 -6.67
N GLU A 29 14.17 4.76 -6.72
CA GLU A 29 15.32 4.21 -7.47
C GLU A 29 15.84 2.92 -6.85
N LEU A 30 15.90 2.83 -5.51
CA LEU A 30 16.27 1.58 -4.81
C LEU A 30 15.27 0.46 -5.11
N ILE A 31 13.97 0.74 -5.06
CA ILE A 31 12.93 -0.25 -5.38
C ILE A 31 13.02 -0.69 -6.85
N LYS A 32 13.33 0.24 -7.75
CA LYS A 32 13.51 -0.08 -9.18
C LYS A 32 14.71 -0.99 -9.41
N ARG A 33 15.81 -0.80 -8.67
CA ARG A 33 17.04 -1.58 -8.79
C ARG A 33 16.96 -2.94 -8.10
N ASP A 34 16.48 -2.95 -6.86
CA ASP A 34 16.59 -4.09 -5.94
C ASP A 34 15.25 -4.79 -5.67
N GLY A 35 14.14 -4.23 -6.16
CA GLY A 35 12.80 -4.64 -5.78
C GLY A 35 12.36 -4.07 -4.44
N PHE A 36 11.10 -4.33 -4.08
CA PHE A 36 10.59 -3.96 -2.76
C PHE A 36 11.24 -4.79 -1.65
N LYS A 37 11.44 -4.16 -0.49
CA LYS A 37 11.82 -4.85 0.75
C LYS A 37 10.64 -4.77 1.73
N PRO A 38 10.30 -5.86 2.45
CA PRO A 38 9.26 -5.81 3.47
C PRO A 38 9.62 -4.81 4.57
N SER A 39 8.61 -4.13 5.10
CA SER A 39 8.76 -3.38 6.34
C SER A 39 9.04 -4.31 7.52
N SER A 40 9.49 -3.74 8.64
CA SER A 40 9.57 -4.44 9.92
C SER A 40 8.21 -5.00 10.39
N ALA A 41 8.26 -6.06 11.19
CA ALA A 41 7.09 -6.79 11.72
C ALA A 41 6.33 -6.04 12.83
N ASP A 42 6.90 -4.96 13.36
CA ASP A 42 6.26 -4.10 14.36
C ASP A 42 5.15 -3.19 13.79
N ARG A 43 5.12 -3.01 12.46
CA ARG A 43 4.10 -2.22 11.73
C ARG A 43 2.67 -2.74 11.96
N MET A 44 1.69 -1.90 11.61
CA MET A 44 0.25 -2.13 11.88
C MET A 44 -0.25 -3.52 11.49
N LEU A 45 0.13 -4.02 10.31
CA LEU A 45 -0.25 -5.32 9.77
C LEU A 45 0.92 -6.31 9.76
N GLY A 46 1.99 -6.04 10.51
CA GLY A 46 3.21 -6.83 10.44
C GLY A 46 4.08 -6.51 9.22
N ALA A 47 5.00 -7.43 8.91
CA ALA A 47 5.97 -7.27 7.85
C ALA A 47 5.32 -7.45 6.47
N GLY A 48 5.69 -6.57 5.54
CA GLY A 48 5.21 -6.61 4.17
C GLY A 48 5.37 -5.27 3.47
N VAL A 49 4.82 -5.18 2.27
CA VAL A 49 4.83 -3.96 1.46
C VAL A 49 3.44 -3.34 1.50
N TYR A 50 3.38 -2.10 1.97
CA TYR A 50 2.13 -1.36 2.14
C TYR A 50 1.80 -0.57 0.89
N VAL A 51 0.61 -0.84 0.33
CA VAL A 51 0.12 -0.23 -0.90
C VAL A 51 -1.36 0.14 -0.75
N SER A 52 -1.86 0.96 -1.67
CA SER A 52 -3.24 1.46 -1.66
C SER A 52 -3.81 1.50 -3.07
N ARG A 53 -5.08 1.16 -3.24
CA ARG A 53 -5.83 1.35 -4.49
C ARG A 53 -6.26 2.80 -4.68
N ASP A 54 -6.33 3.61 -3.62
CA ASP A 54 -6.52 5.07 -3.73
C ASP A 54 -5.18 5.78 -3.95
N ILE A 55 -4.97 6.31 -5.15
CA ILE A 55 -3.77 7.10 -5.50
C ILE A 55 -3.60 8.33 -4.61
N ARG A 56 -4.70 8.99 -4.19
CA ARG A 56 -4.62 10.21 -3.37
C ARG A 56 -4.01 9.92 -2.01
N LYS A 57 -4.19 8.71 -1.48
CA LYS A 57 -3.51 8.28 -0.26
C LYS A 57 -1.99 8.31 -0.45
N ALA A 58 -1.51 7.93 -1.63
CA ALA A 58 -0.09 7.85 -1.93
C ALA A 58 0.63 9.20 -2.16
N PHE A 59 -0.07 10.30 -2.46
CA PHE A 59 0.61 11.61 -2.65
C PHE A 59 0.03 12.78 -1.84
N ILE A 60 -1.21 12.67 -1.35
CA ILE A 60 -1.87 13.72 -0.55
C ILE A 60 -1.80 13.42 0.94
N ARG A 61 -2.06 12.16 1.34
CA ARG A 61 -2.44 11.80 2.72
C ARG A 61 -1.55 10.76 3.39
N TYR A 62 -0.27 10.68 3.04
CA TYR A 62 0.66 9.98 3.94
C TYR A 62 0.49 10.54 5.36
N PRO A 63 0.42 9.69 6.39
CA PRO A 63 0.08 10.16 7.72
C PRO A 63 0.98 11.33 8.11
N LEU A 64 0.35 12.39 8.64
CA LEU A 64 1.02 13.43 9.41
C LEU A 64 1.91 12.69 10.41
N ASN A 65 3.22 12.97 10.43
CA ASN A 65 4.26 12.27 11.19
C ASN A 65 4.90 11.03 10.53
N THR A 66 4.80 10.90 9.21
CA THR A 66 5.73 10.02 8.46
C THR A 66 6.95 10.81 7.96
N PRO A 67 8.14 10.20 7.88
CA PRO A 67 9.31 10.83 7.26
C PRO A 67 9.06 11.30 5.82
N LEU A 68 8.07 10.72 5.12
CA LEU A 68 7.68 11.17 3.78
C LEU A 68 6.99 12.54 3.77
N MET A 69 6.37 13.00 4.87
CA MET A 69 5.77 14.34 4.92
C MET A 69 6.79 15.45 5.18
N THR A 70 7.97 15.12 5.71
CA THR A 70 9.07 16.09 5.87
C THR A 70 9.90 16.28 4.60
N ILE A 71 9.65 15.47 3.56
CA ILE A 71 10.34 15.55 2.27
C ILE A 71 9.59 16.53 1.35
N PRO A 72 10.28 17.48 0.69
CA PRO A 72 9.65 18.37 -0.28
C PRO A 72 8.95 17.60 -1.40
N ASP A 73 7.85 18.13 -1.94
CA ASP A 73 7.12 17.50 -3.04
C ASP A 73 8.00 17.08 -4.21
N SER A 74 9.03 17.87 -4.54
CA SER A 74 10.00 17.59 -5.60
C SER A 74 10.74 16.26 -5.43
N ASP A 75 10.92 15.81 -4.18
CA ASP A 75 11.68 14.62 -3.81
C ASP A 75 10.77 13.46 -3.38
N ARG A 76 9.46 13.60 -3.59
CA ARG A 76 8.48 12.54 -3.37
C ARG A 76 8.03 11.92 -4.69
N MET A 77 7.92 10.60 -4.67
CA MET A 77 7.50 9.79 -5.81
C MET A 77 6.32 8.90 -5.41
N VAL A 78 5.46 8.59 -6.39
CA VAL A 78 4.47 7.52 -6.30
C VAL A 78 4.81 6.44 -7.31
N LEU A 79 5.01 5.22 -6.82
CA LEU A 79 5.10 4.03 -7.66
C LEU A 79 3.69 3.53 -7.95
N LYS A 80 3.33 3.48 -9.24
CA LYS A 80 2.16 2.73 -9.73
C LYS A 80 2.60 1.29 -9.90
N VAL A 81 1.92 0.37 -9.23
CA VAL A 81 2.30 -1.05 -9.20
C VAL A 81 1.14 -1.94 -9.61
N LYS A 82 1.44 -3.11 -10.18
CA LYS A 82 0.51 -4.23 -10.33
C LYS A 82 0.78 -5.21 -9.21
N VAL A 83 -0.26 -5.59 -8.47
CA VAL A 83 -0.16 -6.46 -7.29
C VAL A 83 -1.02 -7.69 -7.52
N ASP A 84 -0.42 -8.88 -7.47
CA ASP A 84 -1.13 -10.14 -7.30
C ASP A 84 -1.43 -10.33 -5.81
N VAL A 85 -2.69 -10.21 -5.41
CA VAL A 85 -3.04 -10.20 -3.97
C VAL A 85 -3.08 -11.59 -3.35
N GLY A 86 -3.07 -12.66 -4.16
CA GLY A 86 -3.23 -14.03 -3.67
C GLY A 86 -4.46 -14.17 -2.77
N ARG A 87 -4.34 -14.90 -1.64
CA ARG A 87 -5.40 -14.98 -0.63
C ARG A 87 -5.42 -13.76 0.26
N VAL A 88 -6.58 -13.12 0.40
CA VAL A 88 -6.72 -11.87 1.15
C VAL A 88 -7.38 -12.08 2.51
N LYS A 89 -6.77 -11.53 3.57
CA LYS A 89 -7.37 -11.43 4.89
C LYS A 89 -7.90 -10.04 5.19
N VAL A 90 -9.20 -9.92 5.45
CA VAL A 90 -9.79 -8.67 5.95
C VAL A 90 -9.44 -8.44 7.42
N ILE A 91 -8.85 -7.29 7.72
CA ILE A 91 -8.50 -6.82 9.08
C ILE A 91 -9.37 -5.60 9.42
N LYS A 92 -10.52 -5.86 10.06
CA LYS A 92 -11.61 -4.88 10.22
C LYS A 92 -11.63 -4.09 11.54
N ARG A 93 -10.60 -4.20 12.39
CA ARG A 93 -10.52 -3.49 13.67
C ARG A 93 -9.14 -3.54 14.28
N GLN A 94 -8.82 -2.58 15.14
CA GLN A 94 -7.60 -2.62 15.95
C GLN A 94 -7.62 -3.85 16.87
N ARG A 95 -6.44 -4.43 17.10
CA ARG A 95 -6.23 -5.69 17.86
C ARG A 95 -7.02 -6.86 17.26
N HIS A 96 -7.15 -6.90 15.93
CA HIS A 96 -7.72 -8.06 15.25
C HIS A 96 -6.86 -9.31 15.59
N PRO A 97 -7.45 -10.50 15.83
CA PRO A 97 -6.68 -11.68 16.25
C PRO A 97 -5.54 -12.02 15.28
N MET A 98 -5.80 -11.81 13.98
CA MET A 98 -4.84 -12.06 12.90
C MET A 98 -4.12 -10.80 12.42
N GLN A 99 -4.12 -9.69 13.17
CA GLN A 99 -3.64 -8.39 12.69
C GLN A 99 -2.20 -8.43 12.17
N LYS A 100 -1.34 -9.23 12.82
CA LYS A 100 0.08 -9.39 12.45
C LYS A 100 0.48 -10.80 12.04
N THR A 101 -0.42 -11.78 12.19
CA THR A 101 -0.14 -13.21 12.00
C THR A 101 -0.84 -13.80 10.78
N TRP A 102 -1.63 -13.00 10.06
CA TRP A 102 -2.39 -13.40 8.87
C TRP A 102 -1.54 -14.17 7.85
N HIS A 103 -0.27 -13.81 7.66
CA HIS A 103 0.63 -14.61 6.83
C HIS A 103 1.29 -15.75 7.59
N THR A 104 2.03 -15.45 8.65
CA THR A 104 2.95 -16.40 9.28
C THR A 104 2.27 -17.60 9.93
N GLU A 105 1.04 -17.44 10.44
CA GLU A 105 0.28 -18.52 11.09
C GLU A 105 -0.84 -19.06 10.21
N HIS A 106 -1.34 -18.25 9.26
CA HIS A 106 -2.57 -18.57 8.52
C HIS A 106 -2.38 -18.62 7.00
N GLY A 107 -1.22 -18.24 6.48
CA GLY A 107 -0.82 -18.36 5.09
C GLY A 107 -1.48 -17.41 4.10
N PHE A 108 -2.17 -16.35 4.55
CA PHE A 108 -2.73 -15.35 3.63
C PHE A 108 -1.59 -14.56 2.95
N ASP A 109 -1.77 -14.19 1.69
CA ASP A 109 -0.75 -13.48 0.91
C ASP A 109 -0.81 -11.95 1.09
N THR A 110 -2.02 -11.44 1.35
CA THR A 110 -2.28 -10.02 1.60
C THR A 110 -3.21 -9.83 2.79
N ALA A 111 -2.90 -8.90 3.69
CA ALA A 111 -3.87 -8.33 4.62
C ALA A 111 -4.46 -7.04 4.07
N TRP A 112 -5.77 -6.91 4.15
CA TRP A 112 -6.49 -5.72 3.69
C TRP A 112 -7.30 -5.08 4.81
N VAL A 113 -7.09 -3.78 5.01
CA VAL A 113 -7.86 -2.93 5.90
C VAL A 113 -8.93 -2.20 5.08
N PRO A 114 -10.23 -2.38 5.38
CA PRO A 114 -11.29 -1.61 4.74
C PRO A 114 -11.25 -0.13 5.18
N PRO A 115 -11.89 0.78 4.41
CA PRO A 115 -12.06 2.15 4.88
C PRO A 115 -13.00 2.22 6.09
N ASN A 116 -12.90 3.29 6.88
CA ASN A 116 -13.82 3.64 7.98
C ASN A 116 -13.89 2.62 9.13
N VAL A 117 -12.81 1.89 9.42
CA VAL A 117 -12.75 0.96 10.57
C VAL A 117 -11.77 1.38 11.67
N GLY A 118 -11.28 2.62 11.65
CA GLY A 118 -10.46 3.19 12.73
C GLY A 118 -9.06 2.56 12.88
N MET A 119 -8.55 1.90 11.83
CA MET A 119 -7.23 1.24 11.85
C MET A 119 -6.07 2.21 11.58
N VAL A 120 -6.31 3.21 10.73
CA VAL A 120 -5.32 4.24 10.37
C VAL A 120 -5.93 5.63 10.54
N PRO A 121 -5.16 6.66 10.90
CA PRO A 121 -5.69 8.02 11.11
C PRO A 121 -6.47 8.57 9.92
N SER A 122 -6.11 8.15 8.70
CA SER A 122 -6.80 8.61 7.49
C SER A 122 -8.14 7.93 7.22
N ASN A 123 -8.48 6.85 7.94
CA ASN A 123 -9.66 5.99 7.70
C ASN A 123 -9.79 5.47 6.25
N GLN A 124 -8.70 5.50 5.48
CA GLN A 124 -8.65 4.94 4.13
C GLN A 124 -8.15 3.50 4.18
N GLU A 125 -8.51 2.75 3.15
CA GLU A 125 -8.08 1.37 2.97
C GLU A 125 -6.57 1.23 2.80
N GLU A 126 -6.05 0.06 3.15
CA GLU A 126 -4.63 -0.27 3.02
C GLU A 126 -4.44 -1.76 2.82
N ASP A 127 -3.57 -2.11 1.88
CA ASP A 127 -3.13 -3.48 1.65
C ASP A 127 -1.70 -3.63 2.20
N CYS A 128 -1.42 -4.75 2.84
CA CYS A 128 -0.07 -5.20 3.21
C CYS A 128 0.18 -6.54 2.53
N VAL A 129 1.05 -6.54 1.53
CA VAL A 129 1.41 -7.74 0.76
C VAL A 129 2.67 -8.35 1.35
N TYR A 130 2.65 -9.64 1.67
CA TYR A 130 3.76 -10.27 2.39
C TYR A 130 5.02 -10.43 1.53
N ASP A 131 4.88 -11.03 0.35
CA ASP A 131 5.99 -11.28 -0.57
C ASP A 131 6.11 -10.15 -1.62
N PRO A 132 7.21 -9.36 -1.61
CA PRO A 132 7.52 -8.36 -2.61
C PRO A 132 7.45 -8.83 -4.06
N LYS A 133 7.71 -10.12 -4.34
CA LYS A 133 7.69 -10.69 -5.71
C LYS A 133 6.31 -10.64 -6.35
N ARG A 134 5.25 -10.50 -5.56
CA ARG A 134 3.87 -10.30 -6.01
C ARG A 134 3.61 -8.89 -6.54
N ILE A 135 4.60 -7.98 -6.46
CA ILE A 135 4.46 -6.57 -6.81
C ILE A 135 5.36 -6.22 -7.98
N LYS A 136 4.75 -5.78 -9.08
CA LYS A 136 5.46 -5.28 -10.26
C LYS A 136 5.32 -3.77 -10.40
N VAL A 137 6.44 -3.05 -10.43
CA VAL A 137 6.44 -1.61 -10.73
C VAL A 137 6.07 -1.38 -12.20
N LEU A 138 5.05 -0.55 -12.43
CA LEU A 138 4.59 -0.17 -13.77
C LEU A 138 5.07 1.23 -14.17
N ALA A 139 5.07 2.17 -13.23
CA ALA A 139 5.50 3.54 -13.48
C ALA A 139 5.93 4.24 -12.19
N MET A 140 6.79 5.26 -12.33
CA MET A 140 7.15 6.19 -11.26
C MET A 140 6.60 7.57 -11.60
N LEU A 141 5.81 8.13 -10.69
CA LEU A 141 5.08 9.37 -10.88
C LEU A 141 5.63 10.42 -9.92
N LYS A 142 6.01 11.59 -10.44
CA LYS A 142 6.44 12.72 -9.61
C LYS A 142 5.24 13.34 -8.92
N VAL A 143 5.29 13.52 -7.61
CA VAL A 143 4.19 14.13 -6.83
C VAL A 143 3.76 15.51 -7.37
N PRO A 144 4.65 16.42 -7.80
CA PRO A 144 4.26 17.71 -8.37
C PRO A 144 3.38 17.60 -9.62
N ASN A 145 3.45 16.48 -10.35
CA ASN A 145 2.62 16.25 -11.53
C ASN A 145 1.24 15.66 -11.19
N LEU A 146 1.06 15.15 -9.97
CA LEU A 146 -0.20 14.56 -9.49
C LEU A 146 -1.08 15.55 -8.72
N LYS A 147 -0.50 16.67 -8.27
CA LYS A 147 -1.20 17.74 -7.55
C LYS A 147 -1.74 18.86 -8.45
N LYS A 148 -1.47 18.80 -9.75
CA LYS A 148 -2.04 19.70 -10.76
C LYS A 148 -3.44 19.25 -11.13
#